data_AF-A0A9X2AJI6-F1
#
_entry.id   AF-A0A9X2AJI6-F1
#
_cell.length_a   1.000
_cell.length_b   1.000
_cell.length_c   1.000
_cell.angle_alpha   90.00
_cell.angle_beta   90.00
_cell.angle_gamma   90.00
#
_symmetry.space_group_name_H-M   'P 1'
#
loop_
_entity.id
_entity.type
_entity.pdbx_description
1 polymer ?
#
loop_
_entity_poly.entity_id
_entity_poly.type
_entity_poly.pdbx_seq_one_letter_code
_entity_poly.pdbx_strand_id
1 'polypeptide(L)'
;MENVLKYYEFSEFFEDKSNAFSGNEICFTELNATHFLIFEKNKNTLNLYVSRFTQKNDIGVKPPEILELLVENYNKSLPAHRIAIRNYLG
;
A
#
# COMPACT_ATOMS: atom_id res chain seq x y z
N MET A 1 -14.00 -2.04 -5.29
CA MET A 1 -12.56 -2.16 -5.03
C MET A 1 -12.30 -3.05 -3.81
N GLU A 2 -13.23 -3.04 -2.84
CA GLU A 2 -13.20 -3.87 -1.63
C GLU A 2 -12.80 -5.33 -1.82
N ASN A 3 -13.29 -6.03 -2.86
CA ASN A 3 -12.99 -7.46 -3.03
C ASN A 3 -11.50 -7.77 -3.23
N VAL A 4 -10.72 -6.85 -3.82
CA VAL A 4 -9.28 -7.05 -4.03
C VAL A 4 -8.51 -6.81 -2.73
N LEU A 5 -8.87 -5.74 -2.01
CA LEU A 5 -8.22 -5.38 -0.74
C LEU A 5 -8.49 -6.44 0.33
N LYS A 6 -9.74 -6.90 0.43
CA LYS A 6 -10.14 -7.99 1.34
C LYS A 6 -9.45 -9.30 0.99
N TYR A 7 -9.30 -9.63 -0.30
CA TYR A 7 -8.64 -10.86 -0.74
C TYR A 7 -7.16 -10.90 -0.37
N TYR A 8 -6.47 -9.76 -0.40
CA TYR A 8 -5.05 -9.64 -0.06
C TYR A 8 -4.80 -9.13 1.38
N GLU A 9 -5.82 -9.22 2.24
CA GLU A 9 -5.74 -8.89 3.67
C GLU A 9 -5.21 -7.47 3.97
N PHE A 10 -5.55 -6.50 3.11
CA PHE A 10 -5.26 -5.10 3.41
C PHE A 10 -6.06 -4.63 4.61
N SER A 11 -5.44 -3.79 5.44
CA SER A 11 -6.08 -3.08 6.53
C SER A 11 -7.23 -2.19 6.02
N GLU A 12 -8.03 -1.68 6.96
CA GLU A 12 -8.88 -0.53 6.67
C GLU A 12 -8.01 0.69 6.33
N PHE A 13 -8.61 1.65 5.62
CA PHE A 13 -7.96 2.92 5.33
C PHE A 13 -7.90 3.78 6.59
N PHE A 14 -6.75 4.41 6.81
CA PHE A 14 -6.53 5.36 7.90
C PHE A 14 -5.65 6.51 7.41
N GLU A 15 -5.74 7.66 8.06
CA GLU A 15 -4.97 8.85 7.70
C GLU A 15 -3.46 8.65 7.94
N ASP A 16 -2.64 8.95 6.94
CA ASP A 16 -1.19 9.01 7.09
C ASP A 16 -0.76 10.26 7.88
N LYS A 17 0.06 10.06 8.91
CA LYS A 17 0.70 11.13 9.69
C LYS A 17 2.23 11.09 9.58
N SER A 18 2.78 10.24 8.71
CA SER A 18 4.22 10.09 8.51
C SER A 18 4.84 11.15 7.60
N ASN A 19 4.02 11.95 6.93
CA ASN A 19 4.38 12.86 5.82
C ASN A 19 4.89 12.14 4.55
N ALA A 20 4.87 10.81 4.48
CA ALA A 20 5.33 10.07 3.32
C ALA A 20 4.26 10.02 2.20
N PHE A 21 2.99 10.12 2.56
CA PHE A 21 1.84 10.01 1.63
C PHE A 21 1.01 11.30 1.59
N SER A 22 1.64 12.46 1.79
CA SER A 22 0.99 13.78 1.74
C SER A 22 -0.24 13.94 2.66
N GLY A 23 -0.34 13.17 3.74
CA GLY A 23 -1.51 13.17 4.63
C GLY A 23 -2.73 12.44 4.05
N ASN A 24 -2.57 11.69 2.96
CA ASN A 24 -3.64 10.91 2.36
C ASN A 24 -4.00 9.69 3.23
N GLU A 25 -5.20 9.15 3.00
CA GLU A 25 -5.57 7.87 3.60
C GLU A 25 -4.74 6.75 2.98
N ILE A 26 -4.21 5.86 3.81
CA ILE A 26 -3.46 4.69 3.39
C ILE A 26 -4.06 3.42 3.97
N CYS A 27 -3.88 2.30 3.29
CA CYS A 27 -4.05 0.97 3.87
C CYS A 27 -2.87 0.09 3.47
N PHE A 28 -2.61 -0.96 4.25
CA PHE A 28 -1.45 -1.80 4.01
C PHE A 28 -1.73 -3.27 4.23
N THR A 29 -0.89 -4.12 3.63
CA THR A 29 -0.79 -5.54 3.95
C THR A 29 0.67 -5.92 4.16
N GLU A 30 0.89 -6.95 4.97
CA GLU A 30 2.23 -7.41 5.37
C GLU A 30 2.75 -8.43 4.35
N LEU A 31 3.93 -8.17 3.79
CA LEU A 31 4.66 -9.16 2.97
C LEU A 31 5.55 -10.04 3.84
N ASN A 32 6.18 -9.42 4.84
CA ASN A 32 6.97 -10.05 5.89
C ASN A 32 7.15 -9.05 7.05
N ALA A 33 7.92 -9.43 8.07
CA ALA A 33 8.11 -8.63 9.29
C ALA A 33 8.54 -7.16 9.08
N THR A 34 9.20 -6.84 7.95
CA THR A 34 9.70 -5.49 7.66
C THR A 34 9.20 -4.89 6.34
N HIS A 35 8.58 -5.68 5.46
CA HIS A 35 8.13 -5.22 4.15
C HIS A 35 6.61 -5.23 4.04
N PHE A 36 6.07 -4.18 3.45
CA PHE A 36 4.64 -3.94 3.37
C PHE A 36 4.27 -3.40 2.00
N LEU A 37 3.12 -3.86 1.47
CA LEU A 37 2.46 -3.18 0.37
C LEU A 37 1.52 -2.13 0.94
N ILE A 38 1.57 -0.92 0.38
CA ILE A 38 0.76 0.20 0.83
C ILE A 38 -0.05 0.73 -0.35
N PHE A 39 -1.36 0.84 -0.18
CA PHE A 39 -2.20 1.65 -1.04
C PHE A 39 -2.36 3.04 -0.44
N GLU A 40 -2.03 4.06 -1.20
CA GLU A 40 -2.37 5.45 -0.92
C GLU A 40 -3.60 5.84 -1.70
N LYS A 41 -4.58 6.44 -1.03
CA LYS A 41 -5.77 7.00 -1.65
C LYS A 41 -5.58 8.48 -1.93
N ASN A 42 -5.19 8.79 -3.16
CA ASN A 42 -5.06 10.15 -3.64
C ASN A 42 -6.32 10.55 -4.41
N LYS A 43 -7.21 11.31 -3.75
CA LYS A 43 -8.51 11.74 -4.29
C LYS A 43 -9.35 10.53 -4.75
N ASN A 44 -9.41 10.28 -6.06
CA ASN A 44 -10.21 9.23 -6.69
C ASN A 44 -9.35 8.09 -7.25
N THR A 45 -8.03 8.11 -7.01
CA THR A 45 -7.11 7.09 -7.50
C THR A 45 -6.38 6.44 -6.33
N LEU A 46 -5.95 5.19 -6.53
CA LEU A 46 -5.10 4.49 -5.58
C LEU A 46 -3.72 4.30 -6.19
N ASN A 47 -2.67 4.62 -5.45
CA ASN A 47 -1.30 4.30 -5.83
C ASN A 47 -0.81 3.14 -4.96
N LEU A 48 -0.16 2.16 -5.57
CA LEU A 48 0.42 1.01 -4.88
C LEU A 48 1.92 1.21 -4.72
N TYR A 49 2.39 1.04 -3.50
CA TYR A 49 3.80 1.12 -3.13
C TYR A 49 4.26 -0.18 -2.49
N VAL A 50 5.55 -0.47 -2.63
CA VAL A 50 6.27 -1.35 -1.71
C VAL A 50 7.07 -0.48 -0.75
N SER A 51 7.09 -0.88 0.52
CA SER A 51 7.72 -0.12 1.57
C SER A 51 8.45 -1.01 2.56
N ARG A 52 9.47 -0.44 3.21
CA ARG A 52 10.17 -1.07 4.34
C ARG A 52 10.03 -0.22 5.59
N PHE A 53 9.63 -0.87 6.69
CA PHE A 53 9.60 -0.30 8.03
C PHE A 53 10.33 -1.23 8.99
N THR A 54 10.87 -0.67 10.07
CA THR A 54 11.45 -1.49 11.16
C THR A 54 10.38 -2.36 11.82
N GLN A 55 9.15 -1.84 11.92
CA GLN A 55 8.01 -2.53 12.53
C GLN A 55 6.68 -2.00 11.96
N LYS A 56 5.64 -2.84 11.98
CA LYS A 56 4.28 -2.53 11.49
C LYS A 56 3.66 -1.27 12.11
N ASN A 57 3.92 -1.01 13.40
CA ASN A 57 3.33 0.13 14.11
C ASN A 57 3.88 1.50 13.66
N ASP A 58 4.97 1.51 12.89
CA ASP A 58 5.52 2.76 12.36
C ASP A 58 4.79 3.22 11.08
N ILE A 59 4.02 2.34 10.43
CA ILE A 59 3.28 2.65 9.19
C ILE A 59 2.25 3.74 9.47
N GLY A 60 2.33 4.83 8.71
CA GLY A 60 1.45 5.99 8.88
C GLY A 60 1.81 6.91 10.05
N VAL A 61 2.90 6.62 10.79
CA VAL A 61 3.37 7.45 11.90
C VAL A 61 4.77 8.00 11.63
N LYS A 62 5.68 7.16 11.13
CA LYS A 62 7.04 7.54 10.74
C LYS A 62 7.21 7.34 9.24
N PRO A 63 8.10 8.08 8.58
CA PRO A 63 8.40 7.82 7.18
C PRO A 63 9.04 6.42 7.03
N PRO A 64 8.75 5.71 5.93
CA PRO A 64 9.39 4.43 5.62
C PRO A 64 10.89 4.59 5.40
N GLU A 65 11.64 3.51 5.66
CA GLU A 65 13.07 3.44 5.33
C GLU A 65 13.30 3.31 3.82
N ILE A 66 12.38 2.61 3.14
CA ILE A 66 12.35 2.45 1.68
C ILE A 66 10.91 2.63 1.23
N LEU A 67 10.69 3.41 0.18
CA LEU A 67 9.38 3.59 -0.45
C LEU A 67 9.56 3.62 -1.97
N GLU A 68 8.91 2.70 -2.66
CA GLU A 68 8.97 2.59 -4.12
C GLU A 68 7.55 2.46 -4.69
N LEU A 69 7.24 3.26 -5.71
CA LEU A 69 5.96 3.22 -6.41
C LEU A 69 5.95 2.03 -7.38
N LEU A 70 5.04 1.08 -7.15
CA LEU A 70 4.85 -0.07 -8.02
C LEU A 70 3.85 0.22 -9.14
N VAL A 71 2.74 0.86 -8.79
CA VAL A 71 1.64 1.12 -9.71
C VAL A 71 0.99 2.45 -9.37
N GLU A 72 1.03 3.38 -10.31
CA GLU A 72 0.24 4.60 -10.23
C GLU A 72 -1.19 4.36 -10.74
N ASN A 73 -2.19 5.01 -10.15
CA ASN A 73 -3.58 4.98 -10.60
C ASN A 73 -4.11 3.54 -10.79
N TYR A 74 -3.95 2.72 -9.75
CA TYR A 74 -4.26 1.31 -9.74
C TYR A 74 -5.67 1.02 -10.29
N ASN A 75 -5.71 0.29 -11.39
CA ASN A 75 -6.93 -0.17 -12.04
C ASN A 75 -7.02 -1.70 -11.99
N LYS A 76 -7.96 -2.20 -11.19
CA LYS A 76 -8.23 -3.64 -11.03
C LYS A 76 -8.56 -4.36 -12.34
N SER A 77 -9.06 -3.65 -13.36
CA SER A 77 -9.41 -4.22 -14.66
C SER A 77 -8.16 -4.52 -15.51
N LEU A 78 -7.04 -3.84 -15.25
CA LEU A 78 -5.78 -4.06 -15.96
C LEU A 78 -5.03 -5.29 -15.41
N PRO A 79 -4.74 -6.30 -16.25
CA PRO A 79 -4.00 -7.49 -15.82
C PRO A 79 -2.64 -7.17 -15.22
N ALA A 80 -1.89 -6.22 -15.81
CA ALA A 80 -0.57 -5.82 -15.33
C ALA A 80 -0.59 -5.34 -13.87
N HIS A 81 -1.64 -4.61 -13.48
CA HIS A 81 -1.78 -4.10 -12.12
C HIS A 81 -2.10 -5.22 -11.13
N ARG A 82 -2.92 -6.20 -11.54
CA ARG A 82 -3.16 -7.40 -10.71
C ARG A 82 -1.91 -8.26 -10.55
N ILE A 83 -1.10 -8.38 -11.61
CA ILE A 83 0.17 -9.12 -11.59
C ILE A 83 1.16 -8.46 -10.63
N ALA A 84 1.21 -7.12 -10.58
CA ALA A 84 2.08 -6.40 -9.67
C ALA A 84 1.87 -6.84 -8.20
N ILE A 85 0.62 -6.97 -7.74
CA ILE A 85 0.33 -7.47 -6.38
C ILE A 85 0.78 -8.94 -6.22
N ARG A 86 0.48 -9.80 -7.20
CA ARG A 86 0.81 -11.24 -7.14
C ARG A 86 2.31 -11.50 -7.08
N ASN A 87 3.13 -10.67 -7.73
CA ASN A 87 4.59 -10.81 -7.68
C ASN A 87 5.16 -10.67 -6.26
N TYR A 88 4.44 -10.03 -5.34
CA TYR A 88 4.87 -9.88 -3.95
C TYR A 88 4.14 -10.82 -2.97
N LEU A 89 2.92 -11.26 -3.29
CA LEU A 89 2.09 -12.07 -2.39
C LEU A 89 2.01 -13.58 -2.72
N GLY A 90 2.51 -14.01 -3.89
CA GLY A 90 2.50 -15.43 -4.30
C GLY A 90 1.25 -15.87 -5.05
#